data_AF-A0A1F5R217-F1
#
_entry.id   AF-A0A1F5R217-F1
#
_cell.length_a   1.000
_cell.length_b   1.000
_cell.length_c   1.000
_cell.angle_alpha   90.00
_cell.angle_beta   90.00
_cell.angle_gamma   90.00
#
_symmetry.space_group_name_H-M   'P 1'
#
loop_
_entity.id
_entity.type
_entity.pdbx_description
1 polymer ?
#
loop_
_entity_poly.entity_id
_entity_poly.type
_entity_poly.pdbx_seq_one_letter_code
_entity_poly.pdbx_strand_id
1 'polypeptide(L)'
;MTKLVECVPNFSEGRDRKIIDAIADAVRSVSDVKLLDVDPGADTNRTVYTFVGTPEGVKEAAFQAAKKAHELIDMSTHSGAHPRMGAMDVCPFVPVSGVTMDDCVQIARDLGKRLGEELEIPVYLYEFAAASPERQSLADIRTGEYEALEEKLKDPKWKPDFGPAKFKHKWGASVVGAREFLIAYNVNVNTKDKKLANEIALNIREGGRAKKDASGKIVKDEKGNSVKIPGRLKAVRAIGWYIDQYRQAQVSINLINYNTTPLHVVFETAREEAEKLGLIVTGSELVGLVPLKPMLDAGKFYLKKQGKSAGAPEKELVEIAVRSLGLDQLSEFDPAKKIVEYNFLKPAPLMSLTARDFVDEVSSESPAPGGGSVAALAGSLCAALSAMVANLTVGKPGYEKVWKELSDLAQQGQEIKDQLAKAVDEDTNAFNHLMEAMRLPKTTPEQKATREAAMEDGYKKAAAVPLQTAQTCLEAMKISLIAAQKGNANSASDAGVAALMARAGVEGAVLNVLINLGSIKDQAFKDSHVKDCQGLKQESADLCDTVQQAVMKNIKI
;
A
#
# COMPACT_ATOMS: atom_id res chain seq x y z
N MET A 1 -15.99 8.17 -2.90
CA MET A 1 -14.53 8.03 -2.69
C MET A 1 -13.82 8.69 -3.84
N THR A 2 -12.67 9.34 -3.58
CA THR A 2 -11.83 9.91 -4.65
C THR A 2 -11.31 8.79 -5.54
N LYS A 3 -11.41 8.95 -6.86
CA LYS A 3 -10.87 7.99 -7.84
C LYS A 3 -9.39 8.25 -8.04
N LEU A 4 -8.54 7.28 -7.72
CA LEU A 4 -7.08 7.36 -7.83
C LEU A 4 -6.53 6.16 -8.59
N VAL A 5 -5.64 6.48 -9.54
CA VAL A 5 -4.91 5.51 -10.36
C VAL A 5 -3.43 5.86 -10.31
N GLU A 6 -2.58 4.87 -10.07
CA GLU A 6 -1.13 5.01 -10.21
C GLU A 6 -0.75 4.72 -11.67
N CYS A 7 0.17 5.52 -12.21
CA CYS A 7 0.81 5.29 -13.50
C CYS A 7 2.33 5.24 -13.31
N VAL A 8 2.97 4.23 -13.90
CA VAL A 8 4.39 3.95 -13.68
C VAL A 8 5.19 3.86 -14.99
N PRO A 9 5.29 4.93 -15.81
CA PRO A 9 5.90 4.82 -17.13
C PRO A 9 7.42 4.65 -17.12
N ASN A 10 7.80 3.81 -18.07
CA ASN A 10 9.10 3.22 -18.41
C ASN A 10 9.91 3.98 -19.42
N PHE A 11 10.76 4.95 -19.07
CA PHE A 11 11.53 5.67 -20.11
C PHE A 11 12.98 5.17 -20.24
N SER A 12 13.42 4.98 -21.47
CA SER A 12 14.78 4.55 -21.83
C SER A 12 15.76 5.73 -21.83
N GLU A 13 15.96 6.32 -20.65
CA GLU A 13 16.98 7.31 -20.36
C GLU A 13 17.26 7.22 -18.86
N GLY A 14 18.53 7.13 -18.44
CA GLY A 14 18.91 7.05 -17.02
C GLY A 14 20.15 7.86 -16.66
N ARG A 15 20.68 8.67 -17.59
CA ARG A 15 21.97 9.36 -17.49
C ARG A 15 21.83 10.87 -17.68
N ASP A 16 21.12 11.32 -18.70
CA ASP A 16 20.92 12.76 -18.97
C ASP A 16 19.81 13.33 -18.09
N ARG A 17 20.22 14.07 -17.05
CA ARG A 17 19.30 14.73 -16.13
C ARG A 17 18.39 15.74 -16.79
N LYS A 18 18.81 16.42 -17.86
CA LYS A 18 17.95 17.39 -18.53
C LYS A 18 16.76 16.71 -19.20
N ILE A 19 16.98 15.56 -19.81
CA ILE A 19 15.90 14.77 -20.41
C ILE A 19 14.98 14.22 -19.32
N ILE A 20 15.57 13.68 -18.24
CA ILE A 20 14.81 13.13 -17.11
C ILE A 20 13.90 14.19 -16.48
N ASP A 21 14.47 15.35 -16.16
CA ASP A 21 13.75 16.44 -15.52
C ASP A 21 12.68 17.03 -16.45
N ALA A 22 12.95 17.13 -17.76
CA ALA A 22 11.95 17.59 -18.73
C ALA A 22 10.73 16.67 -18.83
N ILE A 23 10.93 15.35 -18.76
CA ILE A 23 9.83 14.38 -18.73
C ILE A 23 9.06 14.48 -17.39
N ALA A 24 9.78 14.61 -16.27
CA ALA A 24 9.17 14.83 -14.96
C ALA A 24 8.31 16.11 -14.92
N ASP A 25 8.79 17.19 -15.51
CA ASP A 25 8.09 18.47 -15.57
C ASP A 25 6.84 18.42 -16.45
N ALA A 26 6.87 17.63 -17.54
CA ALA A 26 5.68 17.37 -18.34
C ALA A 26 4.58 16.69 -17.50
N VAL A 27 4.93 15.72 -16.64
CA VAL A 27 3.99 15.11 -15.70
C VAL A 27 3.47 16.13 -14.68
N ARG A 28 4.37 16.93 -14.07
CA ARG A 28 3.99 17.94 -13.06
C ARG A 28 3.09 19.05 -13.61
N SER A 29 3.11 19.28 -14.92
CA SER A 29 2.30 20.32 -15.57
C SER A 29 0.81 19.98 -15.65
N VAL A 30 0.43 18.71 -15.41
CA VAL A 30 -0.96 18.24 -15.50
C VAL A 30 -1.66 18.39 -14.15
N SER A 31 -2.84 19.03 -14.16
CA SER A 31 -3.68 19.16 -12.96
C SER A 31 -4.17 17.80 -12.45
N ASP A 32 -4.47 17.73 -11.16
CA ASP A 32 -4.98 16.51 -10.50
C ASP A 32 -4.04 15.30 -10.57
N VAL A 33 -2.75 15.54 -10.84
CA VAL A 33 -1.67 14.55 -10.83
C VAL A 33 -0.58 15.00 -9.86
N LYS A 34 -0.07 14.06 -9.07
CA LYS A 34 1.09 14.25 -8.20
C LYS A 34 2.19 13.29 -8.65
N LEU A 35 3.33 13.84 -9.07
CA LEU A 35 4.54 13.06 -9.29
C LEU A 35 5.12 12.64 -7.92
N LEU A 36 5.20 11.34 -7.68
CA LEU A 36 5.60 10.75 -6.41
C LEU A 36 7.08 10.39 -6.39
N ASP A 37 7.59 9.78 -7.46
CA ASP A 37 8.98 9.34 -7.53
C ASP A 37 9.53 9.42 -8.96
N VAL A 38 10.84 9.64 -9.06
CA VAL A 38 11.62 9.60 -10.30
C VAL A 38 12.90 8.84 -9.98
N ASP A 39 13.00 7.61 -10.48
CA ASP A 39 14.03 6.64 -10.12
C ASP A 39 14.90 6.30 -11.35
N PRO A 40 15.97 7.07 -11.61
CA PRO A 40 16.87 6.84 -12.73
C PRO A 40 18.00 5.86 -12.37
N GLY A 41 18.18 4.84 -13.19
CA GLY A 41 19.35 3.96 -13.14
C GLY A 41 20.33 4.25 -14.28
N ALA A 42 21.54 4.72 -13.95
CA ALA A 42 22.56 5.06 -14.95
C ALA A 42 23.06 3.82 -15.72
N ASP A 43 23.23 2.69 -15.02
CA ASP A 43 23.69 1.42 -15.60
C ASP A 43 22.57 0.72 -16.39
N THR A 44 21.34 0.74 -15.87
CA THR A 44 20.16 0.24 -16.57
C THR A 44 19.76 1.14 -17.76
N ASN A 45 20.25 2.38 -17.77
CA ASN A 45 19.90 3.46 -18.68
C ASN A 45 18.38 3.59 -18.88
N ARG A 46 17.67 3.61 -17.76
CA ARG A 46 16.21 3.68 -17.68
C ARG A 46 15.81 4.49 -16.45
N THR A 47 14.74 5.27 -16.59
CA THR A 47 14.10 5.97 -15.49
C THR A 47 12.68 5.48 -15.35
N VAL A 48 12.32 5.13 -14.11
CA VAL A 48 10.96 4.81 -13.72
C VAL A 48 10.34 6.07 -13.11
N TYR A 49 9.23 6.52 -13.65
CA TYR A 49 8.46 7.62 -13.08
C TYR A 49 7.24 7.03 -12.43
N THR A 50 6.89 7.52 -11.24
CA THR A 50 5.68 7.09 -10.54
C THR A 50 4.86 8.31 -10.21
N PHE A 51 3.64 8.35 -10.71
CA PHE A 51 2.69 9.41 -10.39
C PHE A 51 1.29 8.86 -10.22
N VAL A 52 0.46 9.66 -9.58
CA VAL A 52 -0.90 9.30 -9.21
C VAL A 52 -1.83 10.47 -9.45
N GLY A 53 -3.08 10.16 -9.78
CA GLY A 53 -4.09 11.19 -9.99
C GLY A 53 -5.44 10.59 -10.31
N THR A 54 -6.33 11.45 -10.79
CA THR A 54 -7.61 11.01 -11.36
C THR A 54 -7.37 10.18 -12.64
N PRO A 55 -8.31 9.30 -13.03
CA PRO A 55 -8.21 8.54 -14.28
C PRO A 55 -7.83 9.38 -15.52
N GLU A 56 -8.47 10.54 -15.67
CA GLU A 56 -8.19 11.46 -16.78
C GLU A 56 -6.85 12.19 -16.63
N GLY A 57 -6.53 12.63 -15.41
CA GLY A 57 -5.25 13.29 -15.11
C GLY A 57 -4.05 12.40 -15.43
N VAL A 58 -4.05 11.14 -14.96
CA VAL A 58 -2.91 10.24 -15.20
C VAL A 58 -2.76 9.86 -16.68
N LYS A 59 -3.88 9.74 -17.40
CA LYS A 59 -3.86 9.50 -18.85
C LYS A 59 -3.21 10.67 -19.59
N GLU A 60 -3.59 11.90 -19.24
CA GLU A 60 -3.02 13.11 -19.83
C GLU A 60 -1.54 13.25 -19.48
N ALA A 61 -1.15 13.05 -18.21
CA ALA A 61 0.24 13.11 -17.79
C ALA A 61 1.12 12.07 -18.48
N ALA A 62 0.64 10.83 -18.63
CA ALA A 62 1.36 9.79 -19.37
C ALA A 62 1.57 10.17 -20.85
N PHE A 63 0.55 10.75 -21.49
CA PHE A 63 0.66 11.23 -22.86
C PHE A 63 1.65 12.39 -23.00
N GLN A 64 1.59 13.40 -22.12
CA GLN A 64 2.51 14.54 -22.16
C GLN A 64 3.96 14.11 -21.90
N ALA A 65 4.18 13.18 -20.97
CA ALA A 65 5.48 12.57 -20.73
C ALA A 65 6.00 11.85 -21.99
N ALA A 66 5.17 11.03 -22.64
CA ALA A 66 5.51 10.33 -23.87
C ALA A 66 5.83 11.29 -25.02
N LYS A 67 5.03 12.34 -25.19
CA LYS A 67 5.25 13.39 -26.19
C LYS A 67 6.58 14.12 -25.95
N LYS A 68 6.89 14.47 -24.70
CA LYS A 68 8.16 15.10 -24.35
C LYS A 68 9.35 14.16 -24.62
N ALA A 69 9.23 12.89 -24.23
CA ALA A 69 10.25 11.88 -24.54
C ALA A 69 10.45 11.69 -26.05
N HIS A 70 9.39 11.79 -26.85
CA HIS A 70 9.44 11.65 -28.31
C HIS A 70 10.26 12.77 -28.98
N GLU A 71 10.35 13.94 -28.34
CA GLU A 71 11.19 15.05 -28.78
C GLU A 71 12.67 14.88 -28.39
N LEU A 72 12.95 14.15 -27.29
CA LEU A 72 14.23 14.20 -26.60
C LEU A 72 15.06 12.90 -26.68
N ILE A 73 14.41 11.74 -26.77
CA ILE A 73 15.08 10.43 -26.75
C ILE A 73 15.27 9.91 -28.19
N ASP A 74 16.47 9.44 -28.50
CA ASP A 74 16.78 8.74 -29.75
C ASP A 74 17.25 7.31 -29.47
N MET A 75 16.33 6.35 -29.62
CA MET A 75 16.59 4.93 -29.37
C MET A 75 17.68 4.32 -30.25
N SER A 76 18.00 4.92 -31.42
CA SER A 76 19.07 4.41 -32.29
C SER A 76 20.46 4.51 -31.66
N THR A 77 20.61 5.35 -30.63
CA THR A 77 21.85 5.53 -29.87
C THR A 77 21.77 4.95 -28.45
N HIS A 78 20.59 4.43 -28.05
CA HIS A 78 20.35 3.95 -26.70
C HIS A 78 20.90 2.54 -26.48
N SER A 79 21.62 2.37 -25.37
CA SER A 79 22.00 1.07 -24.80
C SER A 79 21.97 1.12 -23.28
N GLY A 80 21.62 0.00 -22.64
CA GLY A 80 21.55 -0.13 -21.18
C GLY A 80 21.52 -1.58 -20.74
N ALA A 81 21.81 -1.84 -19.46
CA ALA A 81 21.83 -3.20 -18.92
C ALA A 81 20.42 -3.83 -18.79
N HIS A 82 19.37 -3.01 -18.79
CA HIS A 82 17.99 -3.48 -18.67
C HIS A 82 17.35 -3.66 -20.06
N PRO A 83 16.65 -4.78 -20.32
CA PRO A 83 16.01 -5.00 -21.62
C PRO A 83 14.98 -3.92 -21.95
N ARG A 84 14.98 -3.42 -23.18
CA ARG A 84 14.11 -2.32 -23.63
C ARG A 84 13.74 -2.46 -25.10
N MET A 85 12.58 -1.97 -25.52
CA MET A 85 12.22 -1.93 -26.94
C MET A 85 11.76 -0.56 -27.43
N GLY A 86 11.59 0.43 -26.56
CA GLY A 86 11.30 1.78 -27.01
C GLY A 86 11.57 2.88 -25.98
N ALA A 87 11.53 4.13 -26.45
CA ALA A 87 11.83 5.32 -25.65
C ALA A 87 10.91 5.41 -24.42
N MET A 88 9.63 5.07 -24.60
CA MET A 88 8.76 4.64 -23.51
C MET A 88 8.48 3.13 -23.67
N ASP A 89 9.21 2.29 -22.94
CA ASP A 89 9.15 0.83 -23.01
C ASP A 89 7.79 0.30 -22.58
N VAL A 90 7.35 0.67 -21.37
CA VAL A 90 6.07 0.23 -20.78
C VAL A 90 5.43 1.31 -19.93
N CYS A 91 4.10 1.48 -20.06
CA CYS A 91 3.28 2.41 -19.30
C CYS A 91 2.08 1.68 -18.68
N PRO A 92 2.22 1.13 -17.46
CA PRO A 92 1.14 0.47 -16.75
C PRO A 92 0.29 1.45 -15.93
N PHE A 93 -1.00 1.13 -15.81
CA PHE A 93 -1.95 1.73 -14.88
C PHE A 93 -2.36 0.72 -13.80
N VAL A 94 -2.42 1.19 -12.55
CA VAL A 94 -2.70 0.35 -11.37
C VAL A 94 -3.84 1.00 -10.56
N PRO A 95 -4.90 0.25 -10.20
CA PRO A 95 -5.98 0.79 -9.38
C PRO A 95 -5.49 1.06 -7.96
N VAL A 96 -5.76 2.27 -7.43
CA VAL A 96 -5.36 2.67 -6.06
C VAL A 96 -6.58 2.83 -5.15
N SER A 97 -7.53 3.69 -5.52
CA SER A 97 -8.71 3.94 -4.68
C SER A 97 -9.93 4.33 -5.52
N GLY A 98 -11.09 3.75 -5.24
CA GLY A 98 -12.34 4.08 -5.93
C GLY A 98 -12.35 3.78 -7.44
N VAL A 99 -11.40 2.97 -7.92
CA VAL A 99 -11.20 2.63 -9.33
C VAL A 99 -11.03 1.11 -9.46
N THR A 100 -11.61 0.53 -10.51
CA THR A 100 -11.54 -0.90 -10.81
C THR A 100 -10.39 -1.22 -11.77
N MET A 101 -10.07 -2.50 -11.92
CA MET A 101 -9.13 -2.94 -12.97
C MET A 101 -9.68 -2.61 -14.37
N ASP A 102 -10.98 -2.74 -14.60
CA ASP A 102 -11.63 -2.44 -15.88
C ASP A 102 -11.51 -0.95 -16.25
N ASP A 103 -11.66 -0.06 -15.28
CA ASP A 103 -11.40 1.38 -15.47
C ASP A 103 -9.94 1.59 -15.93
N CYS A 104 -8.97 0.91 -15.30
CA CYS A 104 -7.55 1.01 -15.69
C CYS A 104 -7.28 0.43 -17.09
N VAL A 105 -7.96 -0.66 -17.46
CA VAL A 105 -7.90 -1.23 -18.82
C VAL A 105 -8.42 -0.22 -19.84
N GLN A 106 -9.50 0.49 -19.54
CA GLN A 106 -10.02 1.53 -20.42
C GLN A 106 -9.04 2.69 -20.58
N ILE A 107 -8.41 3.15 -19.49
CA ILE A 107 -7.36 4.18 -19.54
C ILE A 107 -6.20 3.72 -20.44
N ALA A 108 -5.74 2.47 -20.28
CA ALA A 108 -4.66 1.91 -21.07
C ALA A 108 -4.98 1.87 -22.57
N ARG A 109 -6.21 1.49 -22.93
CA ARG A 109 -6.69 1.49 -24.32
C ARG A 109 -6.74 2.89 -24.90
N ASP A 110 -7.29 3.84 -24.15
CA ASP A 110 -7.42 5.23 -24.59
C ASP A 110 -6.05 5.89 -24.79
N LEU A 111 -5.12 5.70 -23.84
CA LEU A 111 -3.75 6.17 -23.98
C LEU A 111 -3.06 5.50 -25.18
N GLY A 112 -3.15 4.17 -25.29
CA GLY A 112 -2.51 3.42 -26.36
C GLY A 112 -2.97 3.86 -27.75
N LYS A 113 -4.28 4.08 -27.91
CA LYS A 113 -4.87 4.63 -29.13
C LYS A 113 -4.30 6.01 -29.45
N ARG A 114 -4.34 6.92 -28.47
CA ARG A 114 -3.86 8.30 -28.63
C ARG A 114 -2.37 8.38 -28.96
N LEU A 115 -1.54 7.58 -28.32
CA LEU A 115 -0.11 7.45 -28.64
C LEU A 115 0.09 6.97 -30.09
N GLY A 116 -0.64 5.93 -30.50
CA GLY A 116 -0.54 5.38 -31.85
C GLY A 116 -1.03 6.33 -32.94
N GLU A 117 -2.03 7.16 -32.65
CA GLU A 117 -2.62 8.12 -33.58
C GLU A 117 -1.83 9.45 -33.63
N GLU A 118 -1.51 10.05 -32.49
CA GLU A 118 -0.89 11.39 -32.43
C GLU A 118 0.63 11.36 -32.57
N LEU A 119 1.31 10.31 -32.08
CA LEU A 119 2.78 10.16 -32.23
C LEU A 119 3.15 9.21 -33.38
N GLU A 120 2.16 8.57 -34.01
CA GLU A 120 2.34 7.59 -35.09
C GLU A 120 3.25 6.40 -34.74
N ILE A 121 3.31 5.96 -33.48
CA ILE A 121 4.19 4.88 -33.02
C ILE A 121 3.47 3.53 -32.89
N PRO A 122 4.15 2.38 -33.05
CA PRO A 122 3.56 1.08 -32.77
C PRO A 122 3.35 0.88 -31.26
N VAL A 123 2.11 0.56 -30.87
CA VAL A 123 1.73 0.33 -29.47
C VAL A 123 1.08 -1.04 -29.28
N TYR A 124 1.53 -1.77 -28.25
CA TYR A 124 0.95 -3.03 -27.82
C TYR A 124 0.25 -2.88 -26.47
N LEU A 125 -0.84 -3.62 -26.27
CA LEU A 125 -1.49 -3.75 -24.97
C LEU A 125 -1.03 -5.02 -24.25
N TYR A 126 -0.85 -4.94 -22.92
CA TYR A 126 -0.39 -6.09 -22.11
C TYR A 126 -1.16 -6.29 -20.80
N GLU A 127 -0.87 -7.41 -20.12
CA GLU A 127 -1.52 -7.88 -18.89
C GLU A 127 -3.06 -7.84 -19.02
N PHE A 128 -3.79 -7.17 -18.13
CA PHE A 128 -5.26 -7.14 -18.17
C PHE A 128 -5.81 -6.39 -19.39
N ALA A 129 -4.99 -5.57 -20.05
CA ALA A 129 -5.38 -4.87 -21.28
C ALA A 129 -5.04 -5.66 -22.55
N ALA A 130 -4.32 -6.78 -22.45
CA ALA A 130 -3.82 -7.54 -23.59
C ALA A 130 -4.95 -7.96 -24.54
N ALA A 131 -4.77 -7.71 -25.84
CA ALA A 131 -5.74 -8.11 -26.86
C ALA A 131 -5.72 -9.62 -27.15
N SER A 132 -4.65 -10.32 -26.78
CA SER A 132 -4.52 -11.76 -26.94
C SER A 132 -3.69 -12.39 -25.81
N PRO A 133 -3.83 -13.71 -25.55
CA PRO A 133 -3.06 -14.41 -24.52
C PRO A 133 -1.53 -14.28 -24.70
N GLU A 134 -1.05 -14.25 -25.94
CA GLU A 134 0.38 -14.12 -26.26
C GLU A 134 0.97 -12.75 -25.91
N ARG A 135 0.11 -11.75 -25.65
CA ARG A 135 0.51 -10.38 -25.28
C ARG A 135 0.36 -10.10 -23.79
N GLN A 136 -0.09 -11.07 -22.99
CA GLN A 136 -0.21 -10.85 -21.54
C GLN A 136 1.14 -10.54 -20.88
N SER A 137 2.20 -11.26 -21.26
CA SER A 137 3.54 -11.10 -20.70
C SER A 137 4.34 -10.00 -21.40
N LEU A 138 4.78 -8.99 -20.65
CA LEU A 138 5.71 -7.97 -21.14
C LEU A 138 7.00 -8.59 -21.71
N ALA A 139 7.50 -9.67 -21.09
CA ALA A 139 8.72 -10.34 -21.55
C ALA A 139 8.54 -10.98 -22.94
N ASP A 140 7.35 -11.46 -23.25
CA ASP A 140 7.05 -12.08 -24.54
C ASP A 140 6.94 -10.99 -25.62
N ILE A 141 6.29 -9.86 -25.30
CA ILE A 141 6.25 -8.67 -26.17
C ILE A 141 7.66 -8.11 -26.39
N ARG A 142 8.53 -8.11 -25.38
CA ARG A 142 9.88 -7.54 -25.45
C ARG A 142 10.94 -8.52 -25.94
N THR A 143 10.56 -9.73 -26.36
CA THR A 143 11.52 -10.72 -26.87
C THR A 143 12.24 -10.17 -28.10
N GLY A 144 13.58 -10.11 -28.03
CA GLY A 144 14.44 -9.54 -29.06
C GLY A 144 14.66 -8.03 -28.94
N GLU A 145 14.04 -7.37 -27.96
CA GLU A 145 14.27 -5.95 -27.62
C GLU A 145 14.03 -4.98 -28.79
N TYR A 146 14.67 -3.82 -28.78
CA TYR A 146 14.61 -2.80 -29.85
C TYR A 146 15.10 -3.36 -31.20
N GLU A 147 16.18 -4.15 -31.18
CA GLU A 147 16.86 -4.63 -32.38
C GLU A 147 16.00 -5.60 -33.21
N ALA A 148 15.09 -6.35 -32.57
CA ALA A 148 14.21 -7.28 -33.28
C ALA A 148 12.95 -6.62 -33.85
N LEU A 149 12.63 -5.37 -33.49
CA LEU A 149 11.35 -4.75 -33.85
C LEU A 149 11.14 -4.61 -35.36
N GLU A 150 12.19 -4.33 -36.13
CA GLU A 150 12.06 -4.16 -37.58
C GLU A 150 11.56 -5.42 -38.28
N GLU A 151 12.10 -6.59 -37.92
CA GLU A 151 11.64 -7.87 -38.45
C GLU A 151 10.31 -8.29 -37.81
N LYS A 152 10.16 -8.05 -36.50
CA LYS A 152 8.95 -8.41 -35.75
C LYS A 152 7.71 -7.73 -36.30
N LEU A 153 7.79 -6.45 -36.67
CA LEU A 153 6.67 -5.67 -37.21
C LEU A 153 6.24 -6.11 -38.62
N LYS A 154 7.07 -6.89 -39.33
CA LYS A 154 6.71 -7.49 -40.63
C LYS A 154 5.83 -8.73 -40.47
N ASP A 155 5.87 -9.39 -39.32
CA ASP A 155 5.04 -10.56 -39.02
C ASP A 155 3.61 -10.10 -38.66
N PRO A 156 2.57 -10.51 -39.42
CA PRO A 156 1.17 -10.19 -39.12
C PRO A 156 0.73 -10.57 -37.69
N LYS A 157 1.34 -11.60 -37.09
CA LYS A 157 1.07 -12.01 -35.71
C LYS A 157 1.42 -10.91 -34.69
N TRP A 158 2.43 -10.11 -35.02
CA TRP A 158 2.92 -9.01 -34.19
C TRP A 158 2.44 -7.64 -34.67
N LYS A 159 1.35 -7.58 -35.44
CA LYS A 159 0.69 -6.30 -35.74
C LYS A 159 0.34 -5.55 -34.44
N PRO A 160 0.77 -4.29 -34.25
CA PRO A 160 0.44 -3.49 -33.08
C PRO A 160 -1.07 -3.38 -32.84
N ASP A 161 -1.48 -3.22 -31.58
CA ASP A 161 -2.88 -2.97 -31.22
C ASP A 161 -3.32 -1.58 -31.68
N PHE A 162 -2.41 -0.59 -31.57
CA PHE A 162 -2.61 0.76 -32.07
C PHE A 162 -1.38 1.29 -32.81
N GLY A 163 -1.61 2.28 -33.67
CA GLY A 163 -0.59 2.91 -34.50
C GLY A 163 -0.13 2.05 -35.68
N PRO A 164 0.84 2.54 -36.47
CA PRO A 164 1.29 1.86 -37.68
C PRO A 164 2.21 0.67 -37.35
N ALA A 165 2.09 -0.41 -38.12
CA ALA A 165 3.08 -1.50 -38.14
C ALA A 165 4.34 -1.09 -38.91
N LYS A 166 4.98 0.01 -38.48
CA LYS A 166 6.18 0.58 -39.10
C LYS A 166 7.23 0.79 -38.03
N PHE A 167 8.45 0.37 -38.31
CA PHE A 167 9.57 0.59 -37.39
C PHE A 167 9.92 2.07 -37.32
N LYS A 168 9.93 2.62 -36.10
CA LYS A 168 10.26 4.02 -35.82
C LYS A 168 11.61 4.07 -35.12
N HIS A 169 12.71 4.20 -35.86
CA HIS A 169 14.08 4.10 -35.32
C HIS A 169 14.35 4.99 -34.08
N LYS A 170 13.85 6.22 -34.03
CA LYS A 170 14.05 7.08 -32.85
C LYS A 170 13.26 6.64 -31.62
N TRP A 171 12.19 5.88 -31.81
CA TRP A 171 11.24 5.53 -30.74
C TRP A 171 11.22 4.05 -30.36
N GLY A 172 11.32 3.13 -31.33
CA GLY A 172 11.01 1.72 -31.14
C GLY A 172 9.51 1.46 -31.08
N ALA A 173 9.05 0.74 -30.06
CA ALA A 173 7.64 0.45 -29.79
C ALA A 173 7.31 0.63 -28.30
N SER A 174 6.04 0.93 -27.99
CA SER A 174 5.58 1.10 -26.62
C SER A 174 4.60 0.01 -26.20
N VAL A 175 4.64 -0.37 -24.91
CA VAL A 175 3.60 -1.20 -24.29
C VAL A 175 2.78 -0.35 -23.32
N VAL A 176 1.46 -0.47 -23.36
CA VAL A 176 0.56 0.15 -22.38
C VAL A 176 -0.32 -0.93 -21.78
N GLY A 177 -0.66 -0.86 -20.49
CA GLY A 177 -1.60 -1.83 -19.95
C GLY A 177 -2.10 -1.50 -18.56
N ALA A 178 -2.87 -2.42 -18.02
CA ALA A 178 -3.35 -2.35 -16.65
C ALA A 178 -2.91 -3.62 -15.91
N ARG A 179 -2.49 -3.46 -14.66
CA ARG A 179 -2.05 -4.59 -13.83
C ARG A 179 -2.27 -4.31 -12.35
N GLU A 180 -2.20 -5.39 -11.58
CA GLU A 180 -2.05 -5.31 -10.13
C GLU A 180 -0.75 -4.58 -9.76
N PHE A 181 -0.70 -4.08 -8.52
CA PHE A 181 0.50 -3.45 -7.99
C PHE A 181 1.67 -4.45 -7.99
N LEU A 182 2.79 -4.04 -8.58
CA LEU A 182 3.98 -4.85 -8.75
C LEU A 182 5.10 -4.18 -7.95
N ILE A 183 5.78 -4.96 -7.13
CA ILE A 183 6.90 -4.48 -6.34
C ILE A 183 8.19 -4.88 -7.07
N ALA A 184 8.96 -3.87 -7.51
CA ALA A 184 10.29 -4.07 -8.06
C ALA A 184 11.30 -4.10 -6.90
N TYR A 185 11.94 -5.25 -6.70
CA TYR A 185 12.73 -5.55 -5.52
C TYR A 185 14.03 -6.24 -5.92
N ASN A 186 15.17 -5.67 -5.55
CA ASN A 186 16.48 -6.27 -5.81
C ASN A 186 17.06 -6.81 -4.51
N VAL A 187 17.60 -8.03 -4.54
CA VAL A 187 18.34 -8.61 -3.40
C VAL A 187 19.83 -8.55 -3.70
N ASN A 188 20.60 -7.90 -2.82
CA ASN A 188 22.03 -7.65 -3.00
C ASN A 188 22.84 -8.85 -2.52
N VAL A 189 23.80 -9.29 -3.33
CA VAL A 189 24.68 -10.43 -2.99
C VAL A 189 26.15 -10.03 -3.08
N ASN A 190 26.96 -10.57 -2.17
CA ASN A 190 28.38 -10.21 -1.99
C ASN A 190 29.33 -10.74 -3.10
N THR A 191 28.93 -10.67 -4.37
CA THR A 191 29.72 -11.14 -5.51
C THR A 191 29.64 -10.17 -6.69
N LYS A 192 30.62 -10.21 -7.58
CA LYS A 192 30.58 -9.53 -8.89
C LYS A 192 30.10 -10.45 -10.00
N ASP A 193 30.01 -11.75 -9.74
CA ASP A 193 29.61 -12.72 -10.76
C ASP A 193 28.08 -12.74 -10.91
N LYS A 194 27.59 -12.08 -11.96
CA LYS A 194 26.16 -12.09 -12.32
C LYS A 194 25.60 -13.50 -12.54
N LYS A 195 26.44 -14.49 -12.90
CA LYS A 195 25.98 -15.88 -13.12
C LYS A 195 25.50 -16.50 -11.81
N LEU A 196 26.14 -16.20 -10.69
CA LEU A 196 25.72 -16.69 -9.38
C LEU A 196 24.41 -16.04 -8.92
N ALA A 197 24.25 -14.73 -9.12
CA ALA A 197 22.97 -14.07 -8.87
C ALA A 197 21.85 -14.64 -9.77
N ASN A 198 22.17 -14.96 -11.03
CA ASN A 198 21.21 -15.54 -11.95
C ASN A 198 20.87 -16.99 -11.60
N GLU A 199 21.79 -17.74 -10.98
CA GLU A 199 21.52 -19.06 -10.43
C GLU A 199 20.44 -18.99 -9.34
N ILE A 200 20.56 -18.03 -8.42
CA ILE A 200 19.54 -17.76 -7.38
C ILE A 200 18.21 -17.37 -8.05
N ALA A 201 18.24 -16.44 -9.01
CA ALA A 201 17.05 -15.98 -9.73
C ALA A 201 16.27 -17.13 -10.38
N LEU A 202 16.99 -18.08 -11.00
CA LEU A 202 16.42 -19.26 -11.64
C LEU A 202 15.74 -20.20 -10.64
N ASN A 203 16.24 -20.29 -9.42
CA ASN A 203 15.68 -21.16 -8.38
C ASN A 203 14.46 -20.56 -7.69
N ILE A 204 14.38 -19.22 -7.58
CA ILE A 204 13.26 -18.56 -6.89
C ILE A 204 12.10 -18.20 -7.81
N ARG A 205 12.37 -17.82 -9.07
CA ARG A 205 11.31 -17.32 -9.98
C ARG A 205 10.36 -18.42 -10.42
N GLU A 206 9.09 -18.09 -10.60
CA GLU A 206 8.05 -19.06 -10.94
C GLU A 206 8.37 -19.85 -12.22
N GLY A 207 8.85 -19.14 -13.25
CA GLY A 207 9.22 -19.76 -14.53
C GLY A 207 10.42 -20.70 -14.46
N GLY A 208 11.17 -20.68 -13.34
CA GLY A 208 12.25 -21.60 -13.03
C GLY A 208 13.36 -21.64 -14.07
N ARG A 209 13.86 -22.85 -14.34
CA ARG A 209 14.95 -23.15 -15.28
C ARG A 209 14.62 -24.24 -16.28
N ALA A 210 15.31 -24.21 -17.42
CA ALA A 210 15.28 -25.32 -18.36
C ALA A 210 15.93 -26.57 -17.73
N LYS A 211 15.25 -27.71 -17.83
CA LYS A 211 15.76 -29.02 -17.44
C LYS A 211 16.94 -29.36 -18.33
N LYS A 212 18.05 -29.78 -17.72
CA LYS A 212 19.23 -30.28 -18.42
C LYS A 212 19.37 -31.78 -18.19
N ASP A 213 19.85 -32.50 -19.19
CA ASP A 213 20.24 -33.91 -19.05
C ASP A 213 21.62 -34.05 -18.38
N ALA A 214 22.08 -35.29 -18.20
CA ALA A 214 23.39 -35.59 -17.59
C ALA A 214 24.58 -35.02 -18.37
N SER A 215 24.40 -34.66 -19.65
CA SER A 215 25.41 -34.01 -20.49
C SER A 215 25.32 -32.48 -20.49
N GLY A 216 24.37 -31.90 -19.75
CA GLY A 216 24.15 -30.46 -19.66
C GLY A 216 23.30 -29.87 -20.80
N LYS A 217 22.75 -30.70 -21.69
CA LYS A 217 21.93 -30.25 -22.81
C LYS A 217 20.48 -30.06 -22.37
N ILE A 218 19.81 -29.06 -22.94
CA ILE A 218 18.40 -28.76 -22.61
C ILE A 218 17.51 -29.90 -23.09
N VAL A 219 16.73 -30.45 -22.17
CA VAL A 219 15.71 -31.45 -22.46
C VAL A 219 14.54 -30.76 -23.14
N LYS A 220 14.15 -31.27 -24.31
CA LYS A 220 12.99 -30.79 -25.06
C LYS A 220 11.84 -31.79 -24.97
N ASP A 221 10.60 -31.29 -24.98
CA ASP A 221 9.39 -32.10 -25.08
C ASP A 221 9.15 -32.56 -26.53
N GLU A 222 8.10 -33.36 -26.73
CA GLU A 222 7.69 -33.88 -28.05
C GLU A 222 7.36 -32.78 -29.08
N LYS A 223 7.10 -31.55 -28.61
CA LYS A 223 6.80 -30.37 -29.43
C LYS A 223 8.03 -29.49 -29.67
N GLY A 224 9.21 -29.91 -29.20
CA GLY A 224 10.46 -29.17 -29.34
C GLY A 224 10.65 -28.02 -28.35
N ASN A 225 9.75 -27.86 -27.37
CA ASN A 225 9.85 -26.83 -26.33
C ASN A 225 10.75 -27.31 -25.19
N SER A 226 11.44 -26.37 -24.54
CA SER A 226 12.30 -26.71 -23.39
C SER A 226 11.46 -27.14 -22.19
N VAL A 227 11.70 -28.34 -21.65
CA VAL A 227 11.09 -28.79 -20.40
C VAL A 227 11.60 -27.91 -19.26
N LYS A 228 10.72 -27.34 -18.46
CA LYS A 228 11.09 -26.45 -17.35
C LYS A 228 10.92 -27.13 -15.99
N ILE A 229 11.86 -26.86 -15.09
CA ILE A 229 11.74 -27.12 -13.66
C ILE A 229 11.32 -25.79 -13.02
N PRO A 230 10.12 -25.70 -12.43
CA PRO A 230 9.64 -24.45 -11.83
C PRO A 230 10.50 -24.05 -10.62
N GLY A 231 10.57 -22.75 -10.35
CA GLY A 231 11.22 -22.25 -9.13
C GLY A 231 10.33 -22.38 -7.90
N ARG A 232 10.86 -21.92 -6.76
CA ARG A 232 10.24 -22.08 -5.43
C ARG A 232 9.04 -21.15 -5.19
N LEU A 233 8.99 -19.99 -5.85
CA LEU A 233 8.00 -18.95 -5.55
C LEU A 233 7.03 -18.74 -6.70
N LYS A 234 5.77 -18.45 -6.36
CA LYS A 234 4.69 -18.11 -7.29
C LYS A 234 4.60 -16.59 -7.44
N ALA A 235 4.10 -16.11 -8.57
CA ALA A 235 3.97 -14.68 -8.85
C ALA A 235 5.29 -13.90 -8.71
N VAL A 236 6.43 -14.56 -8.99
CA VAL A 236 7.77 -13.98 -8.92
C VAL A 236 8.46 -14.16 -10.27
N ARG A 237 8.93 -13.05 -10.87
CA ARG A 237 9.86 -13.05 -12.00
C ARG A 237 11.21 -12.54 -11.49
N ALA A 238 12.31 -13.19 -11.86
CA ALA A 238 13.64 -12.74 -11.45
C ALA A 238 14.71 -13.00 -12.51
N ILE A 239 15.75 -12.16 -12.48
CA ILE A 239 17.00 -12.29 -13.25
C ILE A 239 18.19 -11.91 -12.38
N GLY A 240 19.37 -12.45 -12.69
CA GLY A 240 20.62 -11.98 -12.07
C GLY A 240 21.33 -10.97 -12.96
N TRP A 241 21.78 -9.87 -12.37
CA TRP A 241 22.57 -8.85 -13.06
C TRP A 241 23.71 -8.33 -12.17
N TYR A 242 24.52 -7.44 -12.73
CA TYR A 242 25.61 -6.77 -12.04
C TYR A 242 25.46 -5.26 -12.24
N ILE A 243 25.61 -4.51 -11.15
CA ILE A 243 25.51 -3.04 -11.13
C ILE A 243 26.91 -2.48 -10.87
N ASP A 244 27.44 -1.73 -11.83
CA ASP A 244 28.79 -1.18 -11.80
C ASP A 244 28.93 -0.12 -10.71
N GLN A 245 27.92 0.75 -10.57
CA GLN A 245 27.87 1.81 -9.54
C GLN A 245 28.09 1.25 -8.12
N TYR A 246 27.49 0.10 -7.82
CA TYR A 246 27.57 -0.55 -6.51
C TYR A 246 28.65 -1.63 -6.44
N ARG A 247 29.28 -1.95 -7.57
CA ARG A 247 30.28 -3.02 -7.75
C ARG A 247 29.82 -4.37 -7.20
N GLN A 248 28.53 -4.67 -7.35
CA GLN A 248 27.89 -5.87 -6.80
C GLN A 248 26.87 -6.47 -7.77
N ALA A 249 26.66 -7.77 -7.67
CA ALA A 249 25.57 -8.46 -8.32
C ALA A 249 24.30 -8.37 -7.48
N GLN A 250 23.15 -8.40 -8.16
CA GLN A 250 21.84 -8.47 -7.50
C GLN A 250 20.97 -9.51 -8.18
N VAL A 251 20.08 -10.09 -7.40
CA VAL A 251 18.91 -10.81 -7.89
C VAL A 251 17.82 -9.76 -8.07
N SER A 252 17.55 -9.35 -9.31
CA SER A 252 16.48 -8.39 -9.62
C SER A 252 15.15 -9.13 -9.75
N ILE A 253 14.16 -8.69 -8.99
CA ILE A 253 12.89 -9.41 -8.79
C ILE A 253 11.72 -8.47 -9.06
N ASN A 254 10.77 -8.95 -9.85
CA ASN A 254 9.44 -8.38 -9.96
C ASN A 254 8.48 -9.29 -9.20
N LEU A 255 7.97 -8.80 -8.08
CA LEU A 255 6.92 -9.45 -7.30
C LEU A 255 5.56 -9.01 -7.84
N ILE A 256 4.94 -9.88 -8.63
CA ILE A 256 3.71 -9.61 -9.39
C ILE A 256 2.50 -9.55 -8.46
N ASN A 257 2.51 -10.36 -7.40
CA ASN A 257 1.43 -10.38 -6.42
C ASN A 257 2.01 -10.67 -5.02
N TYR A 258 2.09 -9.62 -4.21
CA TYR A 258 2.61 -9.70 -2.85
C TYR A 258 1.68 -10.40 -1.86
N ASN A 259 0.40 -10.60 -2.21
CA ASN A 259 -0.52 -11.42 -1.40
C ASN A 259 -0.27 -12.91 -1.64
N THR A 260 0.17 -13.30 -2.85
CA THR A 260 0.55 -14.69 -3.16
C THR A 260 1.93 -15.04 -2.60
N THR A 261 2.91 -14.14 -2.75
CA THR A 261 4.25 -14.33 -2.18
C THR A 261 4.67 -13.04 -1.44
N PRO A 262 4.68 -13.03 -0.10
CA PRO A 262 5.06 -11.85 0.66
C PRO A 262 6.53 -11.44 0.46
N LEU A 263 6.81 -10.14 0.62
CA LEU A 263 8.14 -9.56 0.41
C LEU A 263 9.25 -10.25 1.23
N HIS A 264 8.99 -10.51 2.51
CA HIS A 264 9.94 -11.22 3.39
C HIS A 264 10.17 -12.68 2.95
N VAL A 265 9.18 -13.36 2.38
CA VAL A 265 9.34 -14.72 1.86
C VAL A 265 10.29 -14.72 0.65
N VAL A 266 10.17 -13.73 -0.24
CA VAL A 266 11.10 -13.56 -1.37
C VAL A 266 12.54 -13.39 -0.88
N PHE A 267 12.74 -12.46 0.07
CA PHE A 267 14.08 -12.16 0.60
C PHE A 267 14.70 -13.36 1.32
N GLU A 268 13.96 -14.01 2.22
CA GLU A 268 14.46 -15.15 2.98
C GLU A 268 14.74 -16.34 2.05
N THR A 269 13.91 -16.58 1.04
CA THR A 269 14.16 -17.63 0.04
C THR A 269 15.41 -17.33 -0.79
N ALA A 270 15.60 -16.07 -1.21
CA ALA A 270 16.82 -15.67 -1.92
C ALA A 270 18.07 -15.84 -1.04
N ARG A 271 17.98 -15.53 0.26
CA ARG A 271 19.06 -15.76 1.23
C ARG A 271 19.40 -17.24 1.38
N GLU A 272 18.40 -18.11 1.53
CA GLU A 272 18.63 -19.57 1.57
C GLU A 272 19.29 -20.11 0.29
N GLU A 273 18.89 -19.62 -0.89
CA GLU A 273 19.51 -20.03 -2.16
C GLU A 273 20.94 -19.48 -2.30
N ALA A 274 21.21 -18.28 -1.79
CA ALA A 274 22.55 -17.70 -1.76
C ALA A 274 23.50 -18.50 -0.85
N GLU A 275 23.04 -18.89 0.34
CA GLU A 275 23.82 -19.66 1.32
C GLU A 275 24.28 -21.01 0.74
N LYS A 276 23.44 -21.68 -0.07
CA LYS A 276 23.80 -22.93 -0.77
C LYS A 276 24.98 -22.77 -1.74
N LEU A 277 25.23 -21.55 -2.21
CA LEU A 277 26.33 -21.20 -3.11
C LEU A 277 27.53 -20.59 -2.36
N GLY A 278 27.49 -20.53 -1.03
CA GLY A 278 28.51 -19.86 -0.21
C GLY A 278 28.48 -18.33 -0.31
N LEU A 279 27.37 -17.76 -0.77
CA LEU A 279 27.16 -16.31 -0.88
C LEU A 279 26.45 -15.75 0.35
N ILE A 280 26.62 -14.45 0.56
CA ILE A 280 25.96 -13.67 1.61
C ILE A 280 25.06 -12.64 0.94
N VAL A 281 23.79 -12.61 1.35
CA VAL A 281 22.87 -11.51 1.04
C VAL A 281 23.21 -10.33 1.97
N THR A 282 23.52 -9.18 1.39
CA THR A 282 23.98 -8.00 2.13
C THR A 282 22.86 -7.01 2.46
N GLY A 283 21.71 -7.14 1.78
CA GLY A 283 20.57 -6.24 1.91
C GLY A 283 19.70 -6.33 0.67
N SER A 284 18.86 -5.32 0.48
CA SER A 284 17.97 -5.24 -0.67
C SER A 284 17.69 -3.80 -1.06
N GLU A 285 16.93 -3.62 -2.13
CA GLU A 285 16.56 -2.33 -2.67
C GLU A 285 15.14 -2.42 -3.25
N LEU A 286 14.29 -1.47 -2.88
CA LEU A 286 13.00 -1.25 -3.52
C LEU A 286 13.15 -0.17 -4.58
N VAL A 287 12.77 -0.50 -5.81
CA VAL A 287 12.78 0.41 -6.95
C VAL A 287 11.36 0.97 -7.10
N GLY A 288 11.22 2.30 -7.12
CA GLY A 288 9.91 2.96 -7.06
C GLY A 288 9.21 2.86 -5.70
N LEU A 289 7.89 2.64 -5.70
CA LEU A 289 7.03 2.63 -4.51
C LEU A 289 6.63 1.22 -4.06
N VAL A 290 6.18 1.11 -2.81
CA VAL A 290 5.68 -0.14 -2.20
C VAL A 290 4.36 0.12 -1.45
N PRO A 291 3.38 -0.80 -1.50
CA PRO A 291 2.21 -0.71 -0.64
C PRO A 291 2.61 -0.94 0.82
N LEU A 292 1.86 -0.37 1.75
CA LEU A 292 2.12 -0.46 3.19
C LEU A 292 2.01 -1.90 3.69
N LYS A 293 1.02 -2.65 3.21
CA LYS A 293 0.75 -4.03 3.66
C LYS A 293 1.98 -4.95 3.62
N PRO A 294 2.72 -5.10 2.51
CA PRO A 294 3.98 -5.86 2.46
C PRO A 294 5.00 -5.48 3.53
N MET A 295 5.10 -4.18 3.85
CA MET A 295 6.01 -3.68 4.89
C MET A 295 5.54 -4.11 6.28
N LEU A 296 4.24 -3.98 6.57
CA LEU A 296 3.67 -4.45 7.83
C LEU A 296 3.79 -5.96 8.00
N ASP A 297 3.51 -6.73 6.94
CA ASP A 297 3.63 -8.18 6.97
C ASP A 297 5.09 -8.61 7.21
N ALA A 298 6.07 -7.94 6.59
CA ALA A 298 7.49 -8.17 6.84
C ALA A 298 7.90 -7.80 8.28
N GLY A 299 7.48 -6.64 8.78
CA GLY A 299 7.75 -6.21 10.16
C GLY A 299 7.22 -7.22 11.18
N LYS A 300 5.97 -7.65 11.02
CA LYS A 300 5.32 -8.68 11.86
C LYS A 300 6.06 -10.01 11.79
N PHE A 301 6.48 -10.44 10.59
CA PHE A 301 7.26 -11.66 10.40
C PHE A 301 8.58 -11.63 11.18
N TYR A 302 9.36 -10.55 11.04
CA TYR A 302 10.65 -10.45 11.71
C TYR A 302 10.54 -10.27 13.23
N LEU A 303 9.54 -9.54 13.74
CA LEU A 303 9.28 -9.48 15.19
C LEU A 303 8.97 -10.86 15.76
N LYS A 304 8.10 -11.65 15.10
CA LYS A 304 7.81 -13.03 15.52
C LYS A 304 9.08 -13.89 15.53
N LYS A 305 9.92 -13.78 14.49
CA LYS A 305 11.19 -14.51 14.41
C LYS A 305 12.18 -14.12 15.52
N GLN A 306 12.10 -12.88 16.02
CA GLN A 306 12.89 -12.39 17.16
C GLN A 306 12.27 -12.73 18.54
N GLY A 307 11.17 -13.50 18.58
CA GLY A 307 10.46 -13.81 19.81
C GLY A 307 9.71 -12.62 20.43
N LYS A 308 9.39 -11.61 19.62
CA LYS A 308 8.63 -10.41 20.01
C LYS A 308 7.19 -10.49 19.51
N SER A 309 6.33 -9.69 20.12
CA SER A 309 4.94 -9.53 19.68
C SER A 309 4.88 -8.85 18.31
N ALA A 310 3.95 -9.29 17.47
CA ALA A 310 3.64 -8.61 16.20
C ALA A 310 2.68 -7.42 16.35
N GLY A 311 2.19 -7.13 17.56
CA GLY A 311 1.29 -6.03 17.86
C GLY A 311 1.98 -4.69 18.11
N ALA A 312 3.02 -4.38 17.34
CA ALA A 312 3.74 -3.11 17.41
C ALA A 312 3.04 -2.01 16.61
N PRO A 313 3.25 -0.72 16.94
CA PRO A 313 2.79 0.39 16.12
C PRO A 313 3.27 0.28 14.67
N GLU A 314 2.45 0.78 13.74
CA GLU A 314 2.70 0.71 12.30
C GLU A 314 4.11 1.21 11.91
N LYS A 315 4.52 2.36 12.44
CA LYS A 315 5.85 2.96 12.20
C LYS A 315 6.99 2.03 12.63
N GLU A 316 6.84 1.34 13.76
CA GLU A 316 7.83 0.38 14.25
C GLU A 316 7.87 -0.86 13.36
N LEU A 317 6.72 -1.36 12.89
CA LEU A 317 6.66 -2.49 11.95
C LEU A 317 7.39 -2.16 10.64
N VAL A 318 7.19 -0.95 10.10
CA VAL A 318 7.90 -0.47 8.91
C VAL A 318 9.39 -0.36 9.18
N GLU A 319 9.81 0.22 10.30
CA GLU A 319 11.23 0.32 10.68
C GLU A 319 11.90 -1.06 10.80
N ILE A 320 11.23 -2.03 11.42
CA ILE A 320 11.72 -3.40 11.54
C ILE A 320 11.82 -4.05 10.15
N ALA A 321 10.85 -3.83 9.27
CA ALA A 321 10.90 -4.34 7.91
C ALA A 321 12.10 -3.77 7.14
N VAL A 322 12.32 -2.45 7.20
CA VAL A 322 13.46 -1.76 6.57
C VAL A 322 14.78 -2.35 7.03
N ARG A 323 14.99 -2.45 8.35
CA ARG A 323 16.23 -3.01 8.92
C ARG A 323 16.43 -4.48 8.57
N SER A 324 15.38 -5.28 8.66
CA SER A 324 15.49 -6.74 8.51
C SER A 324 15.68 -7.17 7.05
N LEU A 325 15.12 -6.41 6.11
CA LEU A 325 15.31 -6.61 4.67
C LEU A 325 16.58 -5.89 4.16
N GLY A 326 17.15 -4.98 4.94
CA GLY A 326 18.29 -4.16 4.55
C GLY A 326 17.97 -3.22 3.37
N LEU A 327 16.77 -2.61 3.39
CA LEU A 327 16.28 -1.73 2.31
C LEU A 327 17.06 -0.42 2.18
N ASP A 328 17.78 -0.04 3.23
CA ASP A 328 18.60 1.16 3.33
C ASP A 328 20.09 0.90 3.02
N GLN A 329 20.43 -0.29 2.52
CA GLN A 329 21.83 -0.69 2.35
C GLN A 329 22.56 0.07 1.22
N LEU A 330 21.85 0.46 0.16
CA LEU A 330 22.44 1.16 -1.00
C LEU A 330 22.13 2.65 -1.02
N SER A 331 20.98 3.04 -0.49
CA SER A 331 20.51 4.42 -0.41
C SER A 331 19.52 4.57 0.74
N GLU A 332 19.25 5.80 1.17
CA GLU A 332 18.27 6.06 2.22
C GLU A 332 16.86 5.57 1.81
N PHE A 333 16.23 4.80 2.68
CA PHE A 333 14.82 4.43 2.54
C PHE A 333 13.95 5.40 3.36
N ASP A 334 13.31 6.36 2.68
CA ASP A 334 12.33 7.27 3.30
C ASP A 334 10.91 6.68 3.15
N PRO A 335 10.29 6.14 4.22
CA PRO A 335 8.97 5.55 4.13
C PRO A 335 7.89 6.54 3.68
N ALA A 336 8.03 7.83 4.02
CA ALA A 336 7.05 8.85 3.64
C ALA A 336 7.01 9.09 2.13
N LYS A 337 8.14 8.84 1.44
CA LYS A 337 8.22 8.89 -0.01
C LYS A 337 7.91 7.55 -0.67
N LYS A 338 8.40 6.45 -0.10
CA LYS A 338 8.36 5.12 -0.72
C LYS A 338 7.08 4.33 -0.50
N ILE A 339 6.33 4.61 0.58
CA ILE A 339 5.07 3.91 0.86
C ILE A 339 3.91 4.62 0.17
N VAL A 340 3.18 3.88 -0.66
CA VAL A 340 2.04 4.37 -1.44
C VAL A 340 1.05 5.07 -0.53
N GLU A 341 0.49 4.37 0.46
CA GLU A 341 -0.58 4.87 1.33
C GLU A 341 -0.18 6.16 2.05
N TYR A 342 1.08 6.31 2.48
CA TYR A 342 1.57 7.53 3.14
C TYR A 342 1.54 8.77 2.23
N ASN A 343 1.60 8.57 0.91
CA ASN A 343 1.45 9.64 -0.07
C ASN A 343 -0.02 10.03 -0.33
N PHE A 344 -0.99 9.24 0.15
CA PHE A 344 -2.43 9.38 -0.07
C PHE A 344 -3.26 9.59 1.19
N LEU A 345 -2.67 9.44 2.38
CA LEU A 345 -3.39 9.63 3.62
C LEU A 345 -4.03 11.01 3.64
N LYS A 346 -5.35 11.02 3.91
CA LYS A 346 -6.07 12.26 4.15
C LYS A 346 -5.42 12.99 5.33
N PRO A 347 -5.43 14.33 5.35
CA PRO A 347 -5.01 15.05 6.54
C PRO A 347 -5.84 14.54 7.72
N ALA A 348 -5.16 14.12 8.78
CA ALA A 348 -5.72 13.81 10.09
C ALA A 348 -5.37 14.99 11.01
N PRO A 349 -5.98 16.18 10.78
CA PRO A 349 -5.53 17.43 11.37
C PRO A 349 -5.49 17.37 12.89
N LEU A 350 -6.45 16.70 13.52
CA LEU A 350 -6.54 16.60 14.98
C LEU A 350 -5.56 15.57 15.53
N MET A 351 -5.51 14.37 14.96
CA MET A 351 -4.59 13.32 15.41
C MET A 351 -3.11 13.64 15.13
N SER A 352 -2.84 14.62 14.28
CA SER A 352 -1.48 15.11 14.01
C SER A 352 -1.02 16.19 15.00
N LEU A 353 -1.91 16.72 15.83
CA LEU A 353 -1.56 17.71 16.86
C LEU A 353 -0.70 17.08 17.95
N THR A 354 0.11 17.92 18.60
CA THR A 354 0.71 17.51 19.86
C THR A 354 -0.38 17.37 20.92
N ALA A 355 -0.12 16.59 21.97
CA ALA A 355 -1.08 16.46 23.07
C ALA A 355 -1.45 17.82 23.71
N ARG A 356 -0.52 18.78 23.72
CA ARG A 356 -0.78 20.15 24.19
C ARG A 356 -1.73 20.87 23.25
N ASP A 357 -1.40 20.91 21.96
CA ASP A 357 -2.20 21.64 20.98
C ASP A 357 -3.60 21.04 20.84
N PHE A 358 -3.74 19.72 20.95
CA PHE A 358 -5.06 19.06 20.96
C PHE A 358 -5.91 19.50 22.16
N VAL A 359 -5.32 19.57 23.36
CA VAL A 359 -6.04 20.02 24.56
C VAL A 359 -6.40 21.50 24.47
N ASP A 360 -5.48 22.34 23.97
CA ASP A 360 -5.74 23.77 23.75
C ASP A 360 -6.88 23.96 22.74
N GLU A 361 -6.87 23.21 21.62
CA GLU A 361 -7.90 23.24 20.58
C GLU A 361 -9.28 22.80 21.12
N VAL A 362 -9.35 21.70 21.90
CA VAL A 362 -10.59 21.24 22.56
C VAL A 362 -11.14 22.27 23.54
N SER A 363 -10.27 23.09 24.15
CA SER A 363 -10.67 24.14 25.11
C SER A 363 -11.01 25.48 24.48
N SER A 364 -10.91 25.59 23.15
CA SER A 364 -11.13 26.82 22.40
C SER A 364 -12.63 27.13 22.20
N GLU A 365 -12.92 28.25 21.54
CA GLU A 365 -14.28 28.59 21.09
C GLU A 365 -14.71 27.84 19.81
N SER A 366 -13.85 26.97 19.27
CA SER A 366 -14.16 26.17 18.09
C SER A 366 -15.28 25.14 18.40
N PRO A 367 -16.27 24.96 17.52
CA PRO A 367 -17.34 23.98 17.74
C PRO A 367 -16.88 22.51 17.56
N ALA A 368 -15.70 22.27 16.98
CA ALA A 368 -15.07 20.96 16.84
C ALA A 368 -13.53 21.12 16.85
N PRO A 369 -12.76 20.22 17.48
CA PRO A 369 -13.13 18.95 18.08
C PRO A 369 -13.99 19.08 19.35
N GLY A 370 -14.91 18.15 19.54
CA GLY A 370 -15.85 18.14 20.67
C GLY A 370 -15.81 16.85 21.48
N GLY A 371 -16.89 16.60 22.24
CA GLY A 371 -17.00 15.42 23.10
C GLY A 371 -16.89 14.08 22.36
N GLY A 372 -17.37 13.99 21.11
CA GLY A 372 -17.23 12.79 20.27
C GLY A 372 -15.78 12.47 19.95
N SER A 373 -15.03 13.49 19.52
CA SER A 373 -13.59 13.42 19.25
C SER A 373 -12.80 12.98 20.49
N VAL A 374 -13.11 13.54 21.67
CA VAL A 374 -12.47 13.15 22.94
C VAL A 374 -12.85 11.72 23.36
N ALA A 375 -14.11 11.30 23.14
CA ALA A 375 -14.55 9.94 23.42
C ALA A 375 -13.83 8.90 22.56
N ALA A 376 -13.61 9.21 21.28
CA ALA A 376 -12.80 8.38 20.38
C ALA A 376 -11.35 8.28 20.84
N LEU A 377 -10.72 9.39 21.22
CA LEU A 377 -9.36 9.40 21.77
C LEU A 377 -9.26 8.59 23.08
N ALA A 378 -10.24 8.69 23.97
CA ALA A 378 -10.27 7.90 25.20
C ALA A 378 -10.29 6.39 24.90
N GLY A 379 -11.12 5.96 23.94
CA GLY A 379 -11.13 4.58 23.48
C GLY A 379 -9.81 4.13 22.83
N SER A 380 -9.19 4.98 22.00
CA SER A 380 -7.91 4.62 21.38
C SER A 380 -6.80 4.44 22.42
N LEU A 381 -6.82 5.23 23.50
CA LEU A 381 -5.89 5.09 24.63
C LEU A 381 -6.12 3.78 25.40
N CYS A 382 -7.38 3.32 25.55
CA CYS A 382 -7.66 1.99 26.10
C CYS A 382 -6.99 0.88 25.27
N ALA A 383 -7.20 0.92 23.95
CA ALA A 383 -6.64 -0.08 23.05
C ALA A 383 -5.10 -0.04 23.03
N ALA A 384 -4.51 1.16 23.06
CA ALA A 384 -3.06 1.34 23.16
C ALA A 384 -2.47 0.75 24.45
N LEU A 385 -3.06 1.05 25.62
CA LEU A 385 -2.61 0.51 26.90
C LEU A 385 -2.77 -1.02 26.94
N SER A 386 -3.89 -1.54 26.43
CA SER A 386 -4.13 -2.99 26.36
C SER A 386 -3.10 -3.70 25.48
N ALA A 387 -2.78 -3.11 24.31
CA ALA A 387 -1.72 -3.61 23.43
C ALA A 387 -0.34 -3.52 24.09
N MET A 388 -0.05 -2.44 24.82
CA MET A 388 1.19 -2.28 25.58
C MET A 388 1.35 -3.38 26.63
N VAL A 389 0.33 -3.64 27.46
CA VAL A 389 0.37 -4.71 28.47
C VAL A 389 0.64 -6.06 27.81
N ALA A 390 -0.05 -6.35 26.71
CA ALA A 390 0.17 -7.57 25.94
C ALA A 390 1.60 -7.66 25.38
N ASN A 391 2.13 -6.59 24.79
CA ASN A 391 3.50 -6.50 24.27
C ASN A 391 4.57 -6.68 25.36
N LEU A 392 4.38 -6.08 26.55
CA LEU A 392 5.27 -6.24 27.70
C LEU A 392 5.27 -7.68 28.25
N THR A 393 4.25 -8.47 27.90
CA THR A 393 4.13 -9.86 28.34
C THR A 393 4.83 -10.83 27.39
N VAL A 394 4.75 -10.57 26.08
CA VAL A 394 5.42 -11.39 25.07
C VAL A 394 6.93 -11.27 25.18
N GLY A 395 7.63 -12.42 25.25
CA GLY A 395 9.07 -12.47 25.47
C GLY A 395 9.49 -12.39 26.95
N LYS A 396 8.55 -12.22 27.88
CA LYS A 396 8.83 -12.25 29.33
C LYS A 396 8.84 -13.70 29.85
N PRO A 397 9.90 -14.12 30.58
CA PRO A 397 9.93 -15.45 31.19
C PRO A 397 8.75 -15.69 32.14
N GLY A 398 8.20 -16.91 32.11
CA GLY A 398 7.06 -17.33 32.92
C GLY A 398 5.69 -17.08 32.27
N TYR A 399 5.64 -16.43 31.11
CA TYR A 399 4.42 -16.13 30.35
C TYR A 399 4.34 -16.87 29.01
N GLU A 400 5.24 -17.81 28.74
CA GLU A 400 5.42 -18.46 27.43
C GLU A 400 4.12 -19.08 26.90
N LYS A 401 3.30 -19.64 27.80
CA LYS A 401 2.01 -20.27 27.47
C LYS A 401 1.00 -19.30 26.86
N VAL A 402 1.11 -18.01 27.16
CA VAL A 402 0.18 -16.97 26.69
C VAL A 402 0.79 -16.05 25.63
N TRP A 403 2.05 -16.25 25.21
CA TRP A 403 2.72 -15.37 24.25
C TRP A 403 1.98 -15.27 22.92
N LYS A 404 1.51 -16.39 22.35
CA LYS A 404 0.75 -16.35 21.10
C LYS A 404 -0.55 -15.58 21.28
N GLU A 405 -1.31 -15.90 22.32
CA GLU A 405 -2.60 -15.26 22.62
C GLU A 405 -2.44 -13.74 22.79
N LEU A 406 -1.45 -13.31 23.57
CA LEU A 406 -1.21 -11.89 23.83
C LEU A 406 -0.57 -11.18 22.62
N SER A 407 0.20 -11.86 21.78
CA SER A 407 0.64 -11.27 20.51
C SER A 407 -0.52 -11.06 19.53
N ASP A 408 -1.51 -11.96 19.52
CA ASP A 408 -2.71 -11.81 18.72
C ASP A 408 -3.60 -10.68 19.29
N LEU A 409 -3.74 -10.62 20.61
CA LEU A 409 -4.44 -9.53 21.33
C LEU A 409 -3.81 -8.16 21.06
N ALA A 410 -2.47 -8.06 21.07
CA ALA A 410 -1.77 -6.81 20.80
C ALA A 410 -2.00 -6.33 19.37
N GLN A 411 -2.07 -7.23 18.38
CA GLN A 411 -2.41 -6.88 16.99
C GLN A 411 -3.84 -6.35 16.90
N GLN A 412 -4.80 -7.03 17.53
CA GLN A 412 -6.18 -6.54 17.63
C GLN A 412 -6.25 -5.17 18.31
N GLY A 413 -5.45 -4.96 19.36
CA GLY A 413 -5.34 -3.67 20.03
C GLY A 413 -4.81 -2.56 19.13
N GLN A 414 -3.83 -2.83 18.26
CA GLN A 414 -3.39 -1.84 17.26
C GLN A 414 -4.50 -1.49 16.27
N GLU A 415 -5.23 -2.49 15.77
CA GLU A 415 -6.34 -2.27 14.83
C GLU A 415 -7.46 -1.42 15.44
N ILE A 416 -7.89 -1.75 16.67
CA ILE A 416 -8.91 -0.98 17.41
C ILE A 416 -8.41 0.44 17.71
N LYS A 417 -7.14 0.58 18.12
CA LYS A 417 -6.51 1.88 18.40
C LYS A 417 -6.50 2.76 17.14
N ASP A 418 -6.10 2.23 15.99
CA ASP A 418 -6.05 2.99 14.73
C ASP A 418 -7.46 3.33 14.21
N GLN A 419 -8.44 2.45 14.39
CA GLN A 419 -9.85 2.73 14.09
C GLN A 419 -10.40 3.89 14.92
N LEU A 420 -10.15 3.88 16.24
CA LEU A 420 -10.61 4.94 17.15
C LEU A 420 -9.84 6.25 16.95
N ALA A 421 -8.54 6.20 16.65
CA ALA A 421 -7.76 7.38 16.29
C ALA A 421 -8.34 8.04 15.04
N LYS A 422 -8.70 7.27 14.01
CA LYS A 422 -9.38 7.79 12.82
C LYS A 422 -10.74 8.43 13.15
N ALA A 423 -11.47 7.86 14.11
CA ALA A 423 -12.77 8.38 14.54
C ALA A 423 -12.69 9.78 15.16
N VAL A 424 -11.54 10.20 15.70
CA VAL A 424 -11.31 11.57 16.21
C VAL A 424 -11.55 12.61 15.13
N ASP A 425 -10.94 12.42 13.95
CA ASP A 425 -11.14 13.32 12.81
C ASP A 425 -12.50 13.09 12.12
N GLU A 426 -13.00 11.84 12.07
CA GLU A 426 -14.31 11.53 11.47
C GLU A 426 -15.48 12.20 12.20
N ASP A 427 -15.41 12.35 13.51
CA ASP A 427 -16.40 13.08 14.32
C ASP A 427 -16.51 14.56 13.86
N THR A 428 -15.36 15.22 13.73
CA THR A 428 -15.30 16.60 13.23
C THR A 428 -15.78 16.71 11.77
N ASN A 429 -15.44 15.73 10.92
CA ASN A 429 -15.91 15.69 9.54
C ASN A 429 -17.44 15.48 9.44
N ALA A 430 -18.01 14.64 10.29
CA ALA A 430 -19.46 14.43 10.35
C ALA A 430 -20.19 15.70 10.81
N PHE A 431 -19.64 16.42 11.79
CA PHE A 431 -20.15 17.72 12.21
C PHE A 431 -20.08 18.76 11.08
N ASN A 432 -18.97 18.84 10.36
CA ASN A 432 -18.82 19.77 9.23
C ASN A 432 -19.85 19.52 8.12
N HIS A 433 -20.11 18.26 7.77
CA HIS A 433 -21.17 17.92 6.80
C HIS A 433 -22.56 18.36 7.28
N LEU A 434 -22.86 18.23 8.57
CA LEU A 434 -24.11 18.73 9.14
C LEU A 434 -24.19 20.26 9.03
N MET A 435 -23.10 20.97 9.29
CA MET A 435 -23.04 22.43 9.13
C MET A 435 -23.23 22.87 7.67
N GLU A 436 -22.71 22.12 6.69
CA GLU A 436 -22.97 22.35 5.27
C GLU A 436 -24.45 22.19 4.93
N ALA A 437 -25.10 21.14 5.44
CA ALA A 437 -26.55 20.95 5.28
C ALA A 437 -27.35 22.11 5.89
N MET A 438 -26.93 22.63 7.04
CA MET A 438 -27.58 23.78 7.68
C MET A 438 -27.53 25.05 6.83
N ARG A 439 -26.46 25.23 6.05
CA ARG A 439 -26.20 26.38 5.17
C ARG A 439 -26.97 26.34 3.86
N LEU A 440 -27.61 25.21 3.52
CA LEU A 440 -28.40 25.11 2.29
C LEU A 440 -29.52 26.18 2.23
N PRO A 441 -29.85 26.70 1.03
CA PRO A 441 -30.92 27.68 0.85
C PRO A 441 -32.26 27.19 1.41
N LYS A 442 -33.11 28.13 1.85
CA LYS A 442 -34.41 27.82 2.49
C LYS A 442 -35.55 28.74 2.04
N THR A 443 -35.40 29.38 0.88
CA THR A 443 -36.34 30.40 0.39
C THR A 443 -37.53 29.79 -0.35
N THR A 444 -37.33 28.78 -1.20
CA THR A 444 -38.43 28.11 -1.94
C THR A 444 -38.90 26.83 -1.25
N PRO A 445 -40.12 26.31 -1.54
CA PRO A 445 -40.58 25.02 -1.03
C PRO A 445 -39.64 23.86 -1.39
N GLU A 446 -39.10 23.85 -2.61
CA GLU A 446 -38.16 22.82 -3.09
C GLU A 446 -36.86 22.88 -2.31
N GLN A 447 -36.32 24.10 -2.10
CA GLN A 447 -35.11 24.31 -1.30
C GLN A 447 -35.31 23.88 0.16
N LYS A 448 -36.48 24.15 0.74
CA LYS A 448 -36.81 23.69 2.10
C LYS A 448 -36.83 22.17 2.18
N ALA A 449 -37.45 21.49 1.21
CA ALA A 449 -37.50 20.03 1.17
C ALA A 449 -36.10 19.40 0.99
N THR A 450 -35.27 19.94 0.07
CA THR A 450 -33.89 19.49 -0.12
C THR A 450 -33.05 19.70 1.14
N ARG A 451 -33.17 20.87 1.77
CA ARG A 451 -32.47 21.17 3.02
C ARG A 451 -32.92 20.23 4.14
N GLU A 452 -34.21 19.99 4.29
CA GLU A 452 -34.75 19.11 5.32
C GLU A 452 -34.25 17.66 5.15
N ALA A 453 -34.25 17.14 3.92
CA ALA A 453 -33.69 15.82 3.63
C ALA A 453 -32.18 15.75 3.91
N ALA A 454 -31.43 16.78 3.53
CA ALA A 454 -29.99 16.87 3.82
C ALA A 454 -29.69 17.00 5.31
N MET A 455 -30.54 17.71 6.08
CA MET A 455 -30.42 17.82 7.53
C MET A 455 -30.69 16.49 8.23
N GLU A 456 -31.75 15.78 7.84
CA GLU A 456 -32.08 14.45 8.40
C GLU A 456 -30.94 13.45 8.13
N ASP A 457 -30.43 13.40 6.90
CA ASP A 457 -29.27 12.57 6.54
C ASP A 457 -28.00 13.00 7.30
N GLY A 458 -27.78 14.31 7.43
CA GLY A 458 -26.67 14.88 8.21
C GLY A 458 -26.70 14.44 9.67
N TYR A 459 -27.85 14.51 10.34
CA TYR A 459 -28.00 14.04 11.72
C TYR A 459 -27.86 12.53 11.86
N LYS A 460 -28.38 11.75 10.90
CA LYS A 460 -28.18 10.29 10.88
C LYS A 460 -26.69 9.94 10.77
N LYS A 461 -25.94 10.63 9.91
CA LYS A 461 -24.48 10.47 9.80
C LYS A 461 -23.73 10.93 11.06
N ALA A 462 -24.11 12.07 11.62
CA ALA A 462 -23.54 12.59 12.86
C ALA A 462 -23.83 11.71 14.08
N ALA A 463 -24.94 10.95 14.09
CA ALA A 463 -25.23 9.95 15.12
C ALA A 463 -24.48 8.62 14.89
N ALA A 464 -24.18 8.27 13.64
CA ALA A 464 -23.53 7.00 13.30
C ALA A 464 -22.07 6.94 13.76
N VAL A 465 -21.30 8.04 13.62
CA VAL A 465 -19.87 8.06 14.02
C VAL A 465 -19.70 7.84 15.53
N PRO A 466 -20.42 8.54 16.43
CA PRO A 466 -20.35 8.26 17.87
C PRO A 466 -20.91 6.88 18.24
N LEU A 467 -21.92 6.34 17.53
CA LEU A 467 -22.40 4.99 17.81
C LEU A 467 -21.30 3.95 17.52
N GLN A 468 -20.66 4.06 16.36
CA GLN A 468 -19.52 3.21 16.01
C GLN A 468 -18.38 3.38 17.01
N THR A 469 -18.11 4.61 17.45
CA THR A 469 -17.10 4.91 18.48
C THR A 469 -17.43 4.19 19.78
N ALA A 470 -18.67 4.26 20.27
CA ALA A 470 -19.09 3.57 21.50
C ALA A 470 -18.92 2.05 21.38
N GLN A 471 -19.31 1.46 20.24
CA GLN A 471 -19.12 0.03 19.99
C GLN A 471 -17.65 -0.36 19.98
N THR A 472 -16.80 0.40 19.28
CA THR A 472 -15.36 0.12 19.21
C THR A 472 -14.64 0.36 20.55
N CYS A 473 -15.08 1.33 21.37
CA CYS A 473 -14.61 1.51 22.75
C CYS A 473 -14.94 0.29 23.63
N LEU A 474 -16.12 -0.31 23.47
CA LEU A 474 -16.50 -1.52 24.19
C LEU A 474 -15.62 -2.72 23.76
N GLU A 475 -15.31 -2.86 22.47
CA GLU A 475 -14.34 -3.85 21.99
C GLU A 475 -12.93 -3.61 22.56
N ALA A 476 -12.49 -2.35 22.68
CA ALA A 476 -11.25 -1.99 23.37
C ALA A 476 -11.27 -2.44 24.84
N MET A 477 -12.41 -2.31 25.53
CA MET A 477 -12.55 -2.77 26.91
C MET A 477 -12.46 -4.30 27.04
N LYS A 478 -12.99 -5.05 26.06
CA LYS A 478 -12.90 -6.52 26.03
C LYS A 478 -11.45 -6.99 25.95
N ILE A 479 -10.63 -6.35 25.12
CA ILE A 479 -9.19 -6.68 25.07
C ILE A 479 -8.46 -6.28 26.37
N SER A 480 -8.89 -5.19 27.03
CA SER A 480 -8.37 -4.76 28.33
C SER A 480 -8.60 -5.81 29.43
N LEU A 481 -9.73 -6.51 29.40
CA LEU A 481 -10.01 -7.61 30.34
C LEU A 481 -9.02 -8.75 30.20
N ILE A 482 -8.74 -9.18 28.96
CA ILE A 482 -7.79 -10.26 28.70
C ILE A 482 -6.38 -9.82 29.14
N ALA A 483 -6.00 -8.57 28.84
CA ALA A 483 -4.74 -7.99 29.29
C ALA A 483 -4.64 -7.96 30.83
N ALA A 484 -5.69 -7.61 31.55
CA ALA A 484 -5.71 -7.62 33.02
C ALA A 484 -5.59 -9.02 33.61
N GLN A 485 -6.19 -10.03 32.98
CA GLN A 485 -6.23 -11.41 33.48
C GLN A 485 -4.95 -12.20 33.19
N LYS A 486 -4.37 -11.99 32.00
CA LYS A 486 -3.29 -12.84 31.47
C LYS A 486 -1.99 -12.09 31.22
N GLY A 487 -2.04 -10.76 31.19
CA GLY A 487 -0.88 -9.92 30.95
C GLY A 487 0.09 -9.89 32.13
N ASN A 488 1.18 -9.18 31.91
CA ASN A 488 2.21 -8.94 32.90
C ASN A 488 1.60 -8.31 34.16
N ALA A 489 1.71 -9.00 35.30
CA ALA A 489 1.13 -8.56 36.56
C ALA A 489 1.66 -7.19 37.02
N ASN A 490 2.89 -6.84 36.65
CA ASN A 490 3.48 -5.53 36.95
C ASN A 490 2.84 -4.37 36.17
N SER A 491 2.04 -4.68 35.14
CA SER A 491 1.31 -3.72 34.30
C SER A 491 -0.20 -3.88 34.47
N ALA A 492 -0.66 -4.52 35.56
CA ALA A 492 -2.09 -4.69 35.84
C ALA A 492 -2.80 -3.34 36.01
N SER A 493 -2.13 -2.33 36.61
CA SER A 493 -2.69 -0.98 36.72
C SER A 493 -2.99 -0.36 35.37
N ASP A 494 -2.15 -0.60 34.36
CA ASP A 494 -2.32 -0.06 33.01
C ASP A 494 -3.59 -0.62 32.36
N ALA A 495 -3.89 -1.91 32.56
CA ALA A 495 -5.15 -2.51 32.11
C ALA A 495 -6.38 -1.98 32.86
N GLY A 496 -6.22 -1.58 34.13
CA GLY A 496 -7.28 -0.93 34.90
C GLY A 496 -7.61 0.46 34.37
N VAL A 497 -6.58 1.27 34.11
CA VAL A 497 -6.72 2.61 33.49
C VAL A 497 -7.32 2.48 32.09
N ALA A 498 -6.88 1.49 31.30
CA ALA A 498 -7.44 1.23 29.98
C ALA A 498 -8.96 1.04 30.02
N ALA A 499 -9.48 0.19 30.91
CA ALA A 499 -10.92 -0.02 31.04
C ALA A 499 -11.68 1.26 31.47
N LEU A 500 -11.12 2.07 32.36
CA LEU A 500 -11.70 3.37 32.73
C LEU A 500 -11.79 4.32 31.53
N MET A 501 -10.73 4.39 30.72
CA MET A 501 -10.72 5.22 29.51
C MET A 501 -11.75 4.74 28.48
N ALA A 502 -11.87 3.43 28.26
CA ALA A 502 -12.91 2.89 27.38
C ALA A 502 -14.32 3.18 27.90
N ARG A 503 -14.56 3.10 29.22
CA ARG A 503 -15.87 3.43 29.81
C ARG A 503 -16.22 4.89 29.58
N ALA A 504 -15.28 5.80 29.82
CA ALA A 504 -15.45 7.22 29.49
C ALA A 504 -15.73 7.43 28.00
N GLY A 505 -15.03 6.69 27.12
CA GLY A 505 -15.26 6.68 25.69
C GLY A 505 -16.67 6.20 25.30
N VAL A 506 -17.15 5.09 25.86
CA VAL A 506 -18.51 4.58 25.61
C VAL A 506 -19.56 5.59 26.07
N GLU A 507 -19.48 6.04 27.32
CA GLU A 507 -20.48 6.96 27.88
C GLU A 507 -20.47 8.32 27.16
N GLY A 508 -19.29 8.86 26.87
CA GLY A 508 -19.12 10.11 26.12
C GLY A 508 -19.66 10.01 24.69
N ALA A 509 -19.37 8.92 23.98
CA ALA A 509 -19.86 8.70 22.64
C ALA A 509 -21.39 8.51 22.62
N VAL A 510 -21.96 7.79 23.59
CA VAL A 510 -23.42 7.63 23.74
C VAL A 510 -24.11 8.98 23.95
N LEU A 511 -23.55 9.90 24.74
CA LEU A 511 -24.12 11.25 24.88
C LEU A 511 -24.18 11.99 23.53
N ASN A 512 -23.15 11.82 22.70
CA ASN A 512 -23.09 12.40 21.35
C ASN A 512 -24.05 11.71 20.36
N VAL A 513 -24.35 10.42 20.52
CA VAL A 513 -25.44 9.78 19.77
C VAL A 513 -26.78 10.42 20.16
N LEU A 514 -27.09 10.44 21.47
CA LEU A 514 -28.41 10.85 21.98
C LEU A 514 -28.76 12.30 21.62
N ILE A 515 -27.79 13.22 21.65
CA ILE A 515 -28.04 14.63 21.29
C ILE A 515 -28.40 14.77 19.80
N ASN A 516 -27.76 14.00 18.92
CA ASN A 516 -28.07 13.99 17.49
C ASN A 516 -29.43 13.33 17.19
N LEU A 517 -29.77 12.24 17.89
CA LEU A 517 -31.08 11.58 17.77
C LEU A 517 -32.25 12.52 18.07
N GLY A 518 -32.05 13.51 18.96
CA GLY A 518 -33.07 14.52 19.28
C GLY A 518 -33.55 15.34 18.07
N SER A 519 -32.76 15.41 17.00
CA SER A 519 -33.06 16.16 15.78
C SER A 519 -33.52 15.30 14.60
N ILE A 520 -33.66 13.99 14.80
CA ILE A 520 -34.07 13.02 13.77
C ILE A 520 -35.58 12.76 13.88
N LYS A 521 -36.30 12.75 12.75
CA LYS A 521 -37.76 12.52 12.72
C LYS A 521 -38.13 11.04 12.73
N ASP A 522 -37.29 10.21 12.12
CA ASP A 522 -37.48 8.76 12.03
C ASP A 522 -37.52 8.10 13.42
N GLN A 523 -38.73 7.80 13.92
CA GLN A 523 -38.94 7.28 15.27
C GLN A 523 -38.38 5.86 15.43
N ALA A 524 -38.54 5.00 14.43
CA ALA A 524 -38.01 3.64 14.47
C ALA A 524 -36.48 3.63 14.56
N PHE A 525 -35.84 4.53 13.80
CA PHE A 525 -34.39 4.73 13.88
C PHE A 525 -33.97 5.17 15.30
N LYS A 526 -34.63 6.19 15.86
CA LYS A 526 -34.32 6.67 17.23
C LYS A 526 -34.48 5.58 18.28
N ASP A 527 -35.61 4.88 18.30
CA ASP A 527 -35.91 3.88 19.32
C ASP A 527 -34.89 2.73 19.30
N SER A 528 -34.49 2.29 18.10
CA SER A 528 -33.42 1.31 17.94
C SER A 528 -32.10 1.81 18.51
N HIS A 529 -31.67 3.03 18.15
CA HIS A 529 -30.37 3.56 18.56
C HIS A 529 -30.33 3.91 20.06
N VAL A 530 -31.45 4.34 20.65
CA VAL A 530 -31.57 4.55 22.11
C VAL A 530 -31.39 3.22 22.84
N LYS A 531 -32.02 2.15 22.36
CA LYS A 531 -31.88 0.81 22.94
C LYS A 531 -30.43 0.31 22.85
N ASP A 532 -29.79 0.50 21.70
CA ASP A 532 -28.38 0.13 21.51
C ASP A 532 -27.48 0.91 22.48
N CYS A 533 -27.70 2.22 22.64
CA CYS A 533 -26.97 3.06 23.59
C CYS A 533 -27.12 2.59 25.04
N GLN A 534 -28.34 2.20 25.45
CA GLN A 534 -28.58 1.67 26.80
C GLN A 534 -27.83 0.35 27.02
N GLY A 535 -27.85 -0.55 26.03
CA GLY A 535 -27.10 -1.81 26.08
C GLY A 535 -25.59 -1.58 26.21
N LEU A 536 -25.03 -0.70 25.38
CA LEU A 536 -23.60 -0.36 25.41
C LEU A 536 -23.17 0.22 26.76
N LYS A 537 -23.96 1.13 27.33
CA LYS A 537 -23.68 1.69 28.66
C LYS A 537 -23.65 0.62 29.74
N GLN A 538 -24.67 -0.24 29.79
CA GLN A 538 -24.75 -1.28 30.80
C GLN A 538 -23.61 -2.30 30.66
N GLU A 539 -23.36 -2.81 29.46
CA GLU A 539 -22.27 -3.77 29.21
C GLU A 539 -20.91 -3.17 29.55
N SER A 540 -20.66 -1.90 29.19
CA SER A 540 -19.41 -1.22 29.52
C SER A 540 -19.19 -1.02 31.02
N ALA A 541 -20.27 -0.80 31.79
CA ALA A 541 -20.17 -0.65 33.24
C ALA A 541 -19.81 -2.00 33.90
N ASP A 542 -20.56 -3.06 33.55
CA ASP A 542 -20.35 -4.41 34.10
C ASP A 542 -18.95 -4.95 33.74
N LEU A 543 -18.51 -4.71 32.50
CA LEU A 543 -17.20 -5.11 32.03
C LEU A 543 -16.08 -4.32 32.72
N CYS A 544 -16.23 -3.00 32.87
CA CYS A 544 -15.24 -2.18 33.59
C CYS A 544 -15.06 -2.65 35.03
N ASP A 545 -16.15 -2.95 35.74
CA ASP A 545 -16.09 -3.48 37.11
C ASP A 545 -15.38 -4.84 37.15
N THR A 546 -15.64 -5.69 36.15
CA THR A 546 -14.96 -6.99 36.00
C THR A 546 -13.45 -6.83 35.79
N VAL A 547 -13.03 -5.87 34.95
CA VAL A 547 -11.60 -5.56 34.74
C VAL A 547 -10.97 -5.08 36.04
N GLN A 548 -11.61 -4.15 36.75
CA GLN A 548 -11.09 -3.62 38.01
C GLN A 548 -10.92 -4.72 39.06
N GLN A 549 -11.89 -5.63 39.18
CA GLN A 549 -11.78 -6.79 40.06
C GLN A 549 -10.60 -7.70 39.68
N ALA A 550 -10.37 -7.92 38.37
CA ALA A 550 -9.21 -8.69 37.90
C ALA A 550 -7.88 -8.00 38.24
N VAL A 551 -7.81 -6.67 38.07
CA VAL A 551 -6.63 -5.86 38.42
C VAL A 551 -6.36 -5.91 39.93
N MET A 552 -7.38 -5.73 40.77
CA MET A 552 -7.24 -5.74 42.22
C MET A 552 -6.74 -7.09 42.77
N LYS A 553 -7.02 -8.22 42.09
CA LYS A 553 -6.42 -9.52 42.45
C LYS A 553 -4.92 -9.57 42.23
N ASN A 554 -4.39 -8.76 41.31
CA ASN A 554 -2.98 -8.71 40.94
C ASN A 554 -2.20 -7.62 41.69
N ILE A 555 -2.87 -6.60 42.23
CA ILE A 555 -2.25 -5.57 43.07
C ILE A 555 -2.04 -6.14 44.48
N LYS A 556 -0.78 -6.34 44.86
CA LYS A 556 -0.38 -6.69 46.23
C LYS A 556 -0.10 -5.41 46.99
N ILE A 557 -0.86 -5.15 48.06
CA ILE A 557 -0.68 -4.03 48.99
C ILE A 557 0.03 -4.53 50.23
#